data_AF-A0A0P7ZNC5-F1
#
_entry.id   AF-A0A0P7ZNC5-F1
#
_cell.length_a   1.000
_cell.length_b   1.000
_cell.length_c   1.000
_cell.angle_alpha   90.00
_cell.angle_beta   90.00
_cell.angle_gamma   90.00
#
_symmetry.space_group_name_H-M   'P 1'
#
loop_
_entity.id
_entity.type
_entity.pdbx_description
1 polymer ?
#
loop_
_entity_poly.entity_id
_entity_poly.type
_entity_poly.pdbx_seq_one_letter_code
_entity_poly.pdbx_strand_id
1 'polypeptide(L)'
;MLIADFGGIVGNDRCGSYVWLTNDQRQVCWAHLKRDFTQIAERSGVSAQLGAALLKQQKRLFTAWYQVRDGTLTRTGFAEQVKPIRVEIKRLLEEGANYDVATGEKTPLAKTMGTCRQMLTVETAFWTFVEREGVEPKNNVAERALRPAAVLWRKHSFGSNSKAGSRFVARMMTTVTTLKAQQRSPLDFLAQALIASRKGLPRPSLIPTIDSTP
;
A
#
# COMPACT_ATOMS: atom_id res chain seq x y z
N MET A 1 -8.21 5.62 -17.84
CA MET A 1 -7.86 5.37 -16.43
C MET A 1 -7.84 3.87 -16.29
N LEU A 2 -6.67 3.24 -16.13
CA LEU A 2 -6.46 1.78 -16.23
C LEU A 2 -6.99 0.99 -15.01
N ILE A 3 -7.91 1.54 -14.22
CA ILE A 3 -8.21 1.04 -12.86
C ILE A 3 -9.71 0.89 -12.56
N ALA A 4 -10.61 1.20 -13.50
CA ALA A 4 -12.05 1.09 -13.26
C ALA A 4 -12.49 -0.37 -13.05
N ASP A 5 -11.82 -1.33 -13.71
CA ASP A 5 -12.15 -2.77 -13.67
C ASP A 5 -11.05 -3.62 -13.01
N PHE A 6 -10.22 -3.01 -12.14
CA PHE A 6 -9.12 -3.73 -11.49
C PHE A 6 -9.66 -4.61 -10.35
N GLY A 7 -9.75 -5.92 -10.58
CA GLY A 7 -10.11 -6.93 -9.56
C GLY A 7 -8.96 -7.37 -8.64
N GLY A 8 -7.80 -6.72 -8.71
CA GLY A 8 -6.64 -7.05 -7.89
C GLY A 8 -6.60 -6.30 -6.56
N ILE A 9 -5.55 -6.57 -5.76
CA ILE A 9 -5.36 -5.96 -4.44
C ILE A 9 -4.33 -4.82 -4.54
N VAL A 10 -4.72 -3.63 -4.09
CA VAL A 10 -3.86 -2.44 -4.11
C VAL A 10 -3.24 -2.19 -2.73
N GLY A 11 -1.91 -2.31 -2.66
CA GLY A 11 -1.13 -1.83 -1.52
C GLY A 11 -1.14 -0.30 -1.45
N ASN A 12 -1.64 0.30 -0.36
CA ASN A 12 -1.69 1.76 -0.23
C ASN A 12 -1.38 2.27 1.20
N ASP A 13 -1.11 3.56 1.29
CA ASP A 13 -0.73 4.31 2.50
C ASP A 13 -1.91 5.01 3.19
N ARG A 14 -3.16 4.69 2.80
CA ARG A 14 -4.39 5.37 3.24
C ARG A 14 -4.50 6.84 2.80
N CYS A 15 -3.78 7.26 1.76
CA CYS A 15 -3.97 8.58 1.16
C CYS A 15 -5.39 8.75 0.59
N GLY A 16 -5.95 9.97 0.66
CA GLY A 16 -7.30 10.29 0.21
C GLY A 16 -7.57 9.98 -1.27
N SER A 17 -6.53 9.88 -2.10
CA SER A 17 -6.65 9.46 -3.50
C SER A 17 -7.14 8.02 -3.69
N TYR A 18 -7.16 7.22 -2.62
CA TYR A 18 -7.57 5.81 -2.63
C TYR A 18 -8.95 5.58 -1.98
N VAL A 19 -9.71 6.63 -1.67
CA VAL A 19 -11.04 6.52 -1.04
C VAL A 19 -12.03 5.73 -1.89
N TRP A 20 -11.87 5.73 -3.21
CA TRP A 20 -12.74 5.02 -4.16
C TRP A 20 -12.56 3.48 -4.17
N LEU A 21 -11.47 2.96 -3.60
CA LEU A 21 -11.29 1.51 -3.45
C LEU A 21 -12.25 0.98 -2.38
N THR A 22 -12.62 -0.29 -2.43
CA THR A 22 -13.28 -0.96 -1.29
C THR A 22 -12.23 -1.59 -0.36
N ASN A 23 -12.62 -2.10 0.82
CA ASN A 23 -11.65 -2.69 1.76
C ASN A 23 -11.11 -4.05 1.27
N ASP A 24 -11.91 -4.81 0.53
CA ASP A 24 -11.54 -6.08 -0.11
C ASP A 24 -10.58 -5.90 -1.30
N GLN A 25 -10.56 -4.72 -1.92
CA GLN A 25 -9.64 -4.37 -3.00
C GLN A 25 -8.30 -3.81 -2.53
N ARG A 26 -8.04 -3.74 -1.22
CA ARG A 26 -6.86 -3.04 -0.71
C ARG A 26 -6.09 -3.82 0.35
N GLN A 27 -4.78 -3.60 0.38
CA GLN A 27 -3.90 -3.95 1.49
C GLN A 27 -3.35 -2.65 2.07
N VAL A 28 -3.69 -2.35 3.32
CA VAL A 28 -3.12 -1.18 4.00
C VAL A 28 -1.66 -1.44 4.34
N CYS A 29 -0.78 -0.52 3.97
CA CYS A 29 0.65 -0.63 4.20
C CYS A 29 0.97 -0.54 5.70
N TRP A 30 1.44 -1.65 6.27
CA TRP A 30 1.79 -1.74 7.68
C TRP A 30 2.96 -0.85 8.10
N ALA A 31 3.80 -0.40 7.16
CA ALA A 31 4.85 0.58 7.48
C ALA A 31 4.25 1.95 7.87
N HIS A 32 3.11 2.32 7.26
CA HIS A 32 2.37 3.53 7.62
C HIS A 32 1.65 3.35 8.96
N LEU A 33 0.97 2.21 9.15
CA LEU A 33 0.35 1.87 10.44
C LEU A 33 1.36 1.91 11.58
N LYS A 34 2.55 1.32 11.40
CA LYS A 34 3.62 1.38 12.39
C LYS A 34 4.01 2.82 12.73
N ARG A 35 4.13 3.71 11.72
CA ARG A 35 4.47 5.12 11.94
C ARG A 35 3.39 5.84 12.74
N ASP A 36 2.12 5.53 12.48
CA ASP A 36 1.01 6.11 13.23
C ASP A 36 0.98 5.58 14.68
N PHE A 37 1.21 4.29 14.89
CA PHE A 37 1.34 3.71 16.23
C PHE A 37 2.51 4.33 17.01
N THR A 38 3.65 4.57 16.35
CA THR A 38 4.78 5.29 16.93
C THR A 38 4.40 6.72 17.33
N GLN A 39 3.75 7.47 16.45
CA GLN A 39 3.27 8.82 16.77
C GLN A 39 2.27 8.85 17.93
N ILE A 40 1.45 7.82 18.09
CA ILE A 40 0.55 7.67 19.24
C ILE A 40 1.37 7.37 20.51
N ALA A 41 2.36 6.48 20.42
CA ALA A 41 3.25 6.09 21.53
C ALA A 41 4.14 7.25 22.03
N GLU A 42 4.50 8.18 21.14
CA GLU A 42 5.29 9.38 21.45
C GLU A 42 4.46 10.49 22.15
N ARG A 43 3.15 10.31 22.30
CA ARG A 43 2.30 11.21 23.10
C ARG A 43 2.46 10.88 24.60
N SER A 44 1.70 11.57 25.45
CA SER A 44 1.70 11.34 26.90
C SER A 44 0.47 10.54 27.37
N GLY A 45 0.54 10.02 28.59
CA GLY A 45 -0.58 9.38 29.29
C GLY A 45 -1.12 8.14 28.59
N VAL A 46 -2.46 8.00 28.58
CA VAL A 46 -3.17 6.85 27.99
C VAL A 46 -2.89 6.65 26.49
N SER A 47 -2.59 7.73 25.76
CA SER A 47 -2.19 7.63 24.35
C SER A 47 -0.86 6.90 24.20
N ALA A 48 0.12 7.20 25.07
CA ALA A 48 1.42 6.55 25.05
C ALA A 48 1.31 5.04 25.26
N GLN A 49 0.51 4.64 26.26
CA GLN A 49 0.26 3.25 26.63
C GLN A 49 -0.44 2.50 25.48
N LEU A 50 -1.46 3.11 24.88
CA LEU A 50 -2.15 2.58 23.71
C LEU A 50 -1.20 2.36 22.53
N GLY A 51 -0.39 3.36 22.19
CA GLY A 51 0.57 3.27 21.09
C GLY A 51 1.61 2.17 21.32
N ALA A 52 2.12 2.05 22.54
CA ALA A 52 3.05 0.99 22.92
C ALA A 52 2.41 -0.41 22.80
N ALA A 53 1.15 -0.56 23.22
CA ALA A 53 0.40 -1.81 23.08
C ALA A 53 0.17 -2.18 21.60
N LEU A 54 -0.19 -1.21 20.75
CA LEU A 54 -0.32 -1.41 19.30
C LEU A 54 1.01 -1.82 18.66
N LEU A 55 2.11 -1.16 19.02
CA LEU A 55 3.45 -1.52 18.54
C LEU A 55 3.87 -2.92 18.98
N LYS A 56 3.49 -3.36 20.19
CA LYS A 56 3.74 -4.72 20.67
C LYS A 56 3.04 -5.75 19.78
N GLN A 57 1.78 -5.52 19.42
CA GLN A 57 1.06 -6.40 18.50
C GLN A 57 1.64 -6.38 17.08
N GLN A 58 2.01 -5.20 16.58
CA GLN A 58 2.69 -5.06 15.29
C GLN A 58 4.02 -5.83 15.25
N LYS A 59 4.81 -5.80 16.34
CA LYS A 59 6.06 -6.55 16.44
C LYS A 59 5.81 -8.06 16.36
N ARG A 60 4.83 -8.57 17.13
CA ARG A 60 4.43 -10.00 17.10
C ARG A 60 4.02 -10.44 15.68
N LEU A 61 3.19 -9.63 15.02
CA LEU A 61 2.74 -9.89 13.66
C LEU A 61 3.92 -10.03 12.68
N PHE A 62 4.86 -9.09 12.73
CA PHE A 62 5.99 -9.10 11.80
C PHE A 62 7.01 -10.19 12.11
N THR A 63 7.20 -10.56 13.38
CA THR A 63 7.99 -11.74 13.74
C THR A 63 7.42 -13.00 13.08
N ALA A 64 6.11 -13.24 13.20
CA ALA A 64 5.47 -14.38 12.58
C ALA A 64 5.49 -14.30 11.04
N TRP A 65 5.33 -13.11 10.46
CA TRP A 65 5.43 -12.91 9.01
C TRP A 65 6.82 -13.25 8.46
N TYR A 66 7.90 -12.85 9.16
CA TYR A 66 9.25 -13.20 8.73
C TYR A 66 9.50 -14.70 8.80
N GLN A 67 8.91 -15.41 9.77
CA GLN A 67 8.99 -16.88 9.81
C GLN A 67 8.33 -17.54 8.58
N VAL A 68 7.20 -17.00 8.09
CA VAL A 68 6.58 -17.46 6.83
C VAL A 68 7.52 -17.23 5.65
N ARG A 69 8.08 -16.04 5.54
CA ARG A 69 9.00 -15.70 4.44
C ARG A 69 10.27 -16.57 4.44
N ASP A 70 10.77 -16.87 5.63
CA ASP A 70 11.97 -17.68 5.81
C ASP A 70 11.67 -19.19 5.77
N GLY A 71 10.40 -19.58 5.50
CA GLY A 71 9.97 -20.98 5.34
C GLY A 71 9.83 -21.78 6.65
N THR A 72 9.94 -21.11 7.80
CA THR A 72 9.90 -21.74 9.13
C THR A 72 8.51 -21.78 9.77
N LEU A 73 7.52 -21.12 9.16
CA LEU A 73 6.12 -21.16 9.56
C LEU A 73 5.21 -21.30 8.34
N THR A 74 4.23 -22.21 8.40
CA THR A 74 3.25 -22.37 7.32
C THR A 74 2.29 -21.17 7.28
N ARG A 75 1.73 -20.87 6.10
CA ARG A 75 0.70 -19.81 5.98
C ARG A 75 -0.51 -20.08 6.88
N THR A 76 -0.93 -21.33 7.01
CA THR A 76 -2.02 -21.72 7.92
C THR A 76 -1.65 -21.46 9.37
N GLY A 77 -0.45 -21.87 9.81
CA GLY A 77 0.04 -21.60 11.16
C GLY A 77 0.17 -20.10 11.44
N PHE A 78 0.60 -19.32 10.46
CA PHE A 78 0.63 -17.86 10.53
C PHE A 78 -0.77 -17.27 10.69
N ALA A 79 -1.74 -17.70 9.88
CA ALA A 79 -3.13 -17.23 9.99
C ALA A 79 -3.70 -17.50 11.39
N GLU A 80 -3.45 -18.67 11.98
CA GLU A 80 -3.84 -19.00 13.35
C GLU A 80 -3.18 -18.08 14.39
N GLN A 81 -1.86 -17.84 14.29
CA GLN A 81 -1.17 -16.92 15.19
C GLN A 81 -1.65 -15.47 15.07
N VAL A 82 -2.14 -15.08 13.89
CA VAL A 82 -2.64 -13.73 13.64
C VAL A 82 -4.02 -13.50 14.26
N LYS A 83 -4.88 -14.52 14.39
CA LYS A 83 -6.22 -14.37 15.00
C LYS A 83 -6.23 -13.57 16.32
N PRO A 84 -5.46 -13.93 17.36
CA PRO A 84 -5.43 -13.17 18.61
C PRO A 84 -4.82 -11.77 18.45
N ILE A 85 -3.92 -11.58 17.48
CA ILE A 85 -3.34 -10.26 17.18
C ILE A 85 -4.42 -9.33 16.59
N ARG A 86 -5.27 -9.84 15.68
CA ARG A 86 -6.37 -9.06 15.09
C ARG A 86 -7.35 -8.59 16.16
N VAL A 87 -7.78 -9.52 17.02
CA VAL A 87 -8.70 -9.23 18.13
C VAL A 87 -8.13 -8.12 19.02
N GLU A 88 -6.87 -8.25 19.43
CA GLU A 88 -6.27 -7.27 20.33
C GLU A 88 -6.02 -5.91 19.67
N ILE A 89 -5.60 -5.87 18.39
CA ILE A 89 -5.48 -4.60 17.67
C ILE A 89 -6.84 -3.92 17.55
N LYS A 90 -7.89 -4.66 17.18
CA LYS A 90 -9.24 -4.10 17.10
C LYS A 90 -9.71 -3.55 18.44
N ARG A 91 -9.54 -4.32 19.53
CA ARG A 91 -9.89 -3.89 20.90
C ARG A 91 -9.17 -2.59 21.29
N LEU A 92 -7.86 -2.50 21.04
CA LEU A 92 -7.07 -1.30 21.31
C LEU A 92 -7.54 -0.10 20.48
N LEU A 93 -7.84 -0.30 19.20
CA LEU A 93 -8.36 0.78 18.35
C LEU A 93 -9.75 1.25 18.80
N GLU A 94 -10.63 0.33 19.22
CA GLU A 94 -11.93 0.67 19.80
C GLU A 94 -11.79 1.43 21.12
N GLU A 95 -10.86 1.03 21.99
CA GLU A 95 -10.52 1.74 23.23
C GLU A 95 -10.09 3.19 22.93
N GLY A 96 -9.12 3.38 22.03
CA GLY A 96 -8.66 4.72 21.64
C GLY A 96 -9.72 5.55 20.92
N ALA A 97 -10.61 4.94 20.15
CA ALA A 97 -11.69 5.62 19.44
C ALA A 97 -12.80 6.14 20.38
N ASN A 98 -12.87 5.58 21.60
CA ASN A 98 -13.87 5.88 22.62
C ASN A 98 -13.32 6.74 23.77
N TYR A 99 -12.11 7.30 23.63
CA TYR A 99 -11.61 8.29 24.58
C TYR A 99 -12.55 9.49 24.69
N ASP A 100 -12.79 9.93 25.92
CA ASP A 100 -13.63 11.08 26.23
C ASP A 100 -12.88 12.38 25.90
N VAL A 101 -13.38 13.10 24.91
CA VAL A 101 -12.78 14.29 24.33
C VAL A 101 -13.92 15.21 23.88
N ALA A 102 -13.83 16.50 24.21
CA ALA A 102 -14.86 17.45 23.82
C ALA A 102 -14.90 17.64 22.29
N THR A 103 -16.09 17.87 21.75
CA THR A 103 -16.27 18.13 20.31
C THR A 103 -15.45 19.34 19.87
N GLY A 104 -14.60 19.16 18.85
CA GLY A 104 -13.76 20.23 18.30
C GLY A 104 -12.43 20.45 19.04
N GLU A 105 -12.14 19.67 20.09
CA GLU A 105 -10.88 19.71 20.81
C GLU A 105 -9.71 19.25 19.92
N LYS A 106 -8.55 19.92 20.03
CA LYS A 106 -7.36 19.66 19.20
C LYS A 106 -6.17 19.10 19.99
N THR A 107 -6.42 18.52 21.16
CA THR A 107 -5.38 17.96 22.04
C THR A 107 -4.74 16.70 21.43
N PRO A 108 -3.56 16.28 21.94
CA PRO A 108 -2.95 15.01 21.55
C PRO A 108 -3.90 13.81 21.73
N LEU A 109 -4.76 13.83 22.75
CA LEU A 109 -5.78 12.81 23.00
C LEU A 109 -6.85 12.81 21.91
N ALA A 110 -7.37 13.98 21.54
CA ALA A 110 -8.30 14.15 20.42
C ALA A 110 -7.74 13.61 19.10
N LYS A 111 -6.44 13.86 18.85
CA LYS A 111 -5.74 13.30 17.69
C LYS A 111 -5.64 11.78 17.76
N THR A 112 -5.39 11.19 18.93
CA THR A 112 -5.38 9.72 19.13
C THR A 112 -6.73 9.13 18.78
N MET A 113 -7.79 9.69 19.34
CA MET A 113 -9.17 9.28 19.06
C MET A 113 -9.50 9.36 17.57
N GLY A 114 -9.18 10.49 16.92
CA GLY A 114 -9.41 10.67 15.48
C GLY A 114 -8.63 9.66 14.62
N THR A 115 -7.36 9.41 14.94
CA THR A 115 -6.56 8.40 14.24
C THR A 115 -7.14 7.00 14.41
N CYS A 116 -7.55 6.61 15.62
CA CYS A 116 -8.14 5.30 15.88
C CYS A 116 -9.46 5.11 15.12
N ARG A 117 -10.35 6.11 15.13
CA ARG A 117 -11.60 6.10 14.34
C ARG A 117 -11.33 5.92 12.86
N GLN A 118 -10.36 6.66 12.30
CA GLN A 118 -9.98 6.53 10.89
C GLN A 118 -9.39 5.14 10.58
N MET A 119 -8.65 4.53 11.51
CA MET A 119 -8.11 3.19 11.31
C MET A 119 -9.21 2.13 11.31
N LEU A 120 -10.20 2.25 12.19
CA LEU A 120 -11.33 1.32 12.28
C LEU A 120 -12.14 1.24 10.99
N THR A 121 -12.26 2.33 10.21
CA THR A 121 -12.99 2.30 8.92
C THR A 121 -12.35 1.40 7.87
N VAL A 122 -11.03 1.16 7.97
CA VAL A 122 -10.24 0.37 7.02
C VAL A 122 -9.55 -0.83 7.66
N GLU A 123 -9.92 -1.18 8.91
CA GLU A 123 -9.25 -2.20 9.72
C GLU A 123 -9.26 -3.58 9.05
N THR A 124 -10.38 -3.95 8.42
CA THR A 124 -10.49 -5.20 7.65
C THR A 124 -9.41 -5.33 6.58
N ALA A 125 -8.99 -4.23 5.97
CA ALA A 125 -7.96 -4.20 4.93
C ALA A 125 -6.51 -4.22 5.48
N PHE A 126 -6.33 -4.30 6.80
CA PHE A 126 -5.00 -4.52 7.40
C PHE A 126 -4.52 -5.94 7.11
N TRP A 127 -5.46 -6.86 6.93
CA TRP A 127 -5.21 -8.29 7.02
C TRP A 127 -5.21 -9.04 5.69
N THR A 128 -5.40 -8.33 4.57
CA THR A 128 -5.50 -8.93 3.24
C THR A 128 -4.30 -9.84 2.90
N PHE A 129 -3.09 -9.46 3.33
CA PHE A 129 -1.85 -10.24 3.14
C PHE A 129 -1.81 -11.57 3.90
N VAL A 130 -2.61 -11.69 4.96
CA VAL A 130 -2.76 -12.93 5.72
C VAL A 130 -3.67 -13.89 4.97
N GLU A 131 -4.75 -13.37 4.39
CA GLU A 131 -5.81 -14.13 3.72
C GLU A 131 -5.47 -14.50 2.27
N ARG A 132 -4.70 -13.65 1.59
CA ARG A 132 -4.40 -13.79 0.16
C ARG A 132 -2.91 -14.06 -0.02
N GLU A 133 -2.60 -15.17 -0.68
CA GLU A 133 -1.24 -15.50 -1.06
C GLU A 133 -0.69 -14.49 -2.08
N GLY A 134 0.61 -14.21 -2.03
CA GLY A 134 1.28 -13.25 -2.92
C GLY A 134 1.10 -11.77 -2.56
N VAL A 135 0.23 -11.45 -1.60
CA VAL A 135 0.08 -10.06 -1.11
C VAL A 135 1.10 -9.79 -0.01
N GLU A 136 1.83 -8.69 -0.14
CA GLU A 136 2.82 -8.23 0.83
C GLU A 136 2.21 -7.22 1.83
N PRO A 137 2.54 -7.28 3.13
CA PRO A 137 2.03 -6.33 4.13
C PRO A 137 2.58 -4.91 3.98
N LYS A 138 3.64 -4.71 3.19
CA LYS A 138 4.28 -3.41 2.93
C LYS A 138 4.22 -3.08 1.45
N ASN A 139 3.99 -1.81 1.14
CA ASN A 139 3.99 -1.30 -0.24
C ASN A 139 5.41 -1.13 -0.85
N ASN A 140 6.39 -1.89 -0.37
CA ASN A 140 7.81 -1.70 -0.72
C ASN A 140 8.05 -1.87 -2.22
N VAL A 141 7.31 -2.77 -2.89
CA VAL A 141 7.46 -3.02 -4.32
C VAL A 141 7.03 -1.80 -5.13
N ALA A 142 5.84 -1.24 -4.87
CA ALA A 142 5.40 -0.05 -5.58
C ALA A 142 6.24 1.18 -5.21
N GLU A 143 6.60 1.35 -3.93
CA GLU A 143 7.48 2.45 -3.50
C GLU A 143 8.86 2.38 -4.18
N ARG A 144 9.47 1.19 -4.25
CA ARG A 144 10.75 0.97 -4.95
C ARG A 144 10.62 1.17 -6.46
N ALA A 145 9.51 0.76 -7.06
CA ALA A 145 9.28 0.94 -8.50
C ALA A 145 9.12 2.42 -8.87
N LEU A 146 8.39 3.19 -8.05
CA LEU A 146 8.11 4.61 -8.30
C LEU A 146 9.30 5.52 -7.94
N ARG A 147 10.14 5.14 -6.97
CA ARG A 147 11.20 6.00 -6.45
C ARG A 147 12.23 6.43 -7.50
N PRO A 148 12.86 5.54 -8.29
CA PRO A 148 13.89 5.94 -9.24
C PRO A 148 13.35 6.87 -10.33
N ALA A 149 12.14 6.60 -10.81
CA ALA A 149 11.72 7.15 -12.07
C ALA A 149 10.67 8.29 -11.91
N ALA A 150 9.85 8.30 -10.84
CA ALA A 150 8.91 9.40 -10.57
C ALA A 150 9.43 10.36 -9.48
N VAL A 151 9.88 9.83 -8.33
CA VAL A 151 10.26 10.65 -7.16
C VAL A 151 11.58 11.36 -7.38
N LEU A 152 12.63 10.64 -7.77
CA LEU A 152 13.94 11.24 -8.04
C LEU A 152 13.88 12.16 -9.25
N TRP A 153 13.21 11.76 -10.33
CA TRP A 153 13.03 12.62 -11.50
C TRP A 153 12.31 13.91 -11.14
N ARG A 154 11.18 13.88 -10.41
CA ARG A 154 10.52 15.12 -9.97
C ARG A 154 11.44 15.99 -9.12
N LYS A 155 12.22 15.38 -8.23
CA LYS A 155 13.12 16.11 -7.33
C LYS A 155 14.27 16.79 -8.08
N HIS A 156 14.85 16.13 -9.07
CA HIS A 156 16.00 16.63 -9.83
C HIS A 156 15.62 17.45 -11.08
N SER A 157 14.47 17.16 -11.69
CA SER A 157 14.00 17.76 -12.94
C SER A 157 12.81 18.69 -12.74
N PHE A 158 12.45 19.03 -11.49
CA PHE A 158 11.36 19.93 -11.09
C PHE A 158 9.94 19.53 -11.54
N GLY A 159 9.79 18.38 -12.21
CA GLY A 159 8.48 17.90 -12.67
C GLY A 159 8.03 18.54 -13.99
N SER A 160 6.72 18.58 -14.21
CA SER A 160 6.11 19.22 -15.39
C SER A 160 5.06 20.23 -14.96
N ASN A 161 5.14 21.44 -15.50
CA ASN A 161 4.18 22.53 -15.23
C ASN A 161 2.99 22.53 -16.21
N SER A 162 2.87 21.52 -17.08
CA SER A 162 1.74 21.41 -18.00
C SER A 162 1.01 20.09 -17.85
N LYS A 163 -0.31 20.11 -18.11
CA LYS A 163 -1.14 18.90 -18.12
C LYS A 163 -0.66 17.89 -19.17
N ALA A 164 -0.15 18.39 -20.30
CA ALA A 164 0.40 17.56 -21.37
C ALA A 164 1.69 16.85 -20.94
N GLY A 165 2.66 17.58 -20.38
CA GLY A 165 3.91 17.00 -19.91
C GLY A 165 3.71 16.05 -18.73
N SER A 166 2.81 16.37 -17.80
CA SER A 166 2.43 15.48 -16.70
C SER A 166 1.86 14.14 -17.21
N ARG A 167 0.99 14.18 -18.24
CA ARG A 167 0.49 12.95 -18.87
C ARG A 167 1.58 12.17 -19.59
N PHE A 168 2.48 12.84 -20.29
CA PHE A 168 3.60 12.19 -20.97
C PHE A 168 4.48 11.44 -19.98
N VAL A 169 4.90 12.11 -18.91
CA VAL A 169 5.70 11.50 -17.84
C VAL A 169 4.96 10.32 -17.22
N ALA A 170 3.69 10.49 -16.83
CA ALA A 170 2.89 9.41 -16.24
C ALA A 170 2.81 8.16 -17.15
N ARG A 171 2.66 8.36 -18.47
CA ARG A 171 2.64 7.26 -19.44
C ARG A 171 4.00 6.59 -19.59
N MET A 172 5.07 7.36 -19.79
CA MET A 172 6.42 6.83 -19.92
C MET A 172 6.85 6.03 -18.69
N MET A 173 6.55 6.57 -17.52
CA MET A 173 6.77 5.92 -16.24
C MET A 173 6.05 4.59 -16.13
N THR A 174 4.77 4.56 -16.48
CA THR A 174 3.96 3.34 -16.47
C THR A 174 4.54 2.30 -17.43
N THR A 175 4.85 2.71 -18.67
CA THR A 175 5.44 1.85 -19.70
C THR A 175 6.77 1.24 -19.24
N VAL A 176 7.74 2.07 -18.85
CA VAL A 176 9.08 1.61 -18.47
C VAL A 176 9.04 0.71 -17.24
N THR A 177 8.26 1.08 -16.23
CA THR A 177 8.15 0.31 -14.99
C THR A 177 7.50 -1.06 -15.24
N THR A 178 6.43 -1.09 -16.04
CA THR A 178 5.73 -2.33 -16.41
C THR A 178 6.63 -3.25 -17.20
N LEU A 179 7.33 -2.73 -18.22
CA LEU A 179 8.22 -3.54 -19.07
C LEU A 179 9.40 -4.11 -18.29
N LYS A 180 10.02 -3.30 -17.41
CA LYS A 180 11.09 -3.79 -16.52
C LYS A 180 10.58 -4.90 -15.60
N ALA A 181 9.38 -4.77 -15.03
CA ALA A 181 8.79 -5.81 -14.19
C ALA A 181 8.49 -7.10 -14.98
N GLN A 182 8.14 -6.97 -16.26
CA GLN A 182 7.95 -8.08 -17.19
C GLN A 182 9.24 -8.61 -17.83
N GLN A 183 10.42 -8.10 -17.43
CA GLN A 183 11.72 -8.43 -18.04
C GLN A 183 11.76 -8.17 -19.57
N ARG A 184 10.97 -7.21 -20.06
CA ARG A 184 10.93 -6.78 -21.47
C ARG A 184 11.73 -5.50 -21.66
N SER A 185 12.37 -5.36 -22.81
CA SER A 185 13.15 -4.18 -23.19
C SER A 185 12.24 -2.95 -23.39
N PRO A 186 12.42 -1.86 -22.61
CA PRO A 186 11.67 -0.63 -22.80
C PRO A 186 11.93 0.04 -24.15
N LEU A 187 13.19 -0.02 -24.63
CA LEU A 187 13.58 0.62 -25.88
C LEU A 187 12.90 -0.07 -27.08
N ASP A 188 12.92 -1.40 -27.11
CA ASP A 188 12.33 -2.17 -28.21
C ASP A 188 10.82 -1.96 -28.26
N PHE A 189 10.16 -1.98 -27.10
CA PHE A 189 8.73 -1.69 -27.03
C PHE A 189 8.38 -0.29 -27.54
N LEU A 190 9.14 0.73 -27.15
CA LEU A 190 8.91 2.11 -27.60
C LEU A 190 9.16 2.24 -29.10
N ALA A 191 10.21 1.61 -29.63
CA ALA A 191 10.48 1.57 -31.06
C ALA A 191 9.33 0.91 -31.83
N GLN A 192 8.87 -0.26 -31.39
CA GLN A 192 7.72 -0.95 -31.97
C GLN A 192 6.45 -0.10 -31.93
N ALA A 193 6.18 0.56 -30.80
CA ALA A 193 5.02 1.43 -30.65
C ALA A 193 5.05 2.64 -31.62
N LEU A 194 6.22 3.24 -31.81
CA LEU A 194 6.42 4.35 -32.75
C LEU A 194 6.27 3.90 -34.20
N ILE A 195 6.87 2.76 -34.56
CA ILE A 195 6.75 2.17 -35.91
C ILE A 195 5.29 1.84 -36.21
N ALA A 196 4.60 1.16 -35.29
CA ALA A 196 3.19 0.81 -35.44
C ALA A 196 2.31 2.05 -35.61
N SER A 197 2.54 3.09 -34.80
CA SER A 197 1.79 4.34 -34.90
C SER A 197 2.01 5.07 -36.23
N ARG A 198 3.22 5.05 -36.79
CA ARG A 198 3.52 5.68 -38.09
C ARG A 198 2.96 4.90 -39.27
N LYS A 199 2.91 3.57 -39.16
CA LYS A 199 2.45 2.67 -40.22
C LYS A 199 0.96 2.32 -40.13
N GLY A 200 0.22 2.85 -39.14
CA GLY A 200 -1.18 2.50 -38.92
C GLY A 200 -1.42 1.06 -38.48
N LEU A 201 -0.39 0.39 -37.93
CA LEU A 201 -0.47 -1.01 -37.48
C LEU A 201 -0.99 -1.10 -36.02
N PRO A 202 -1.45 -2.29 -35.59
CA PRO A 202 -1.78 -2.54 -34.18
C PRO A 202 -0.61 -2.21 -33.25
N ARG A 203 -0.88 -1.50 -32.15
CA ARG A 203 0.15 -1.09 -31.19
C ARG A 203 0.48 -2.25 -30.24
N PRO A 204 1.76 -2.40 -29.83
CA PRO A 204 2.13 -3.44 -28.88
C PRO A 204 1.46 -3.21 -27.52
N SER A 205 1.06 -4.30 -26.86
CA SER A 205 0.37 -4.27 -25.57
C SER A 205 1.36 -4.29 -24.39
N LEU A 206 1.06 -3.48 -23.37
CA LEU A 206 1.70 -3.56 -22.06
C LEU A 206 1.15 -4.71 -21.22
N ILE A 207 -0.07 -5.18 -21.50
CA ILE A 207 -0.65 -6.35 -20.87
C ILE A 207 -0.13 -7.56 -21.65
N PRO A 208 0.59 -8.50 -21.02
CA PRO A 208 0.99 -9.73 -21.69
C PRO A 208 -0.26 -10.47 -22.15
N THR A 209 -0.32 -10.86 -23.41
CA THR A 209 -1.23 -11.94 -23.80
C THR A 209 -0.73 -13.17 -23.07
N ILE A 210 -1.63 -13.85 -22.35
CA ILE A 210 -1.31 -15.16 -21.79
C ILE A 210 -1.17 -16.08 -23.00
N ASP A 211 0.03 -16.13 -23.56
CA ASP A 211 0.38 -17.19 -24.49
C ASP A 211 0.47 -18.44 -23.62
N SER A 212 -0.63 -19.20 -23.61
CA SER A 212 -0.65 -20.60 -23.21
C SER A 212 0.48 -21.31 -23.94
N THR A 213 1.61 -21.45 -23.26
CA THR A 213 2.70 -22.32 -23.68
C THR A 213 2.60 -23.58 -22.81
N PRO A 214 2.62 -24.76 -23.44
CA PRO A 214 2.27 -26.05 -22.83
C PRO A 214 3.26 -26.51 -21.75
#